data_AF-S3V125-F1
#
_entry.id   AF-S3V125-F1
#
_cell.length_a   1.000
_cell.length_b   1.000
_cell.length_c   1.000
_cell.angle_alpha   90.00
_cell.angle_beta   90.00
_cell.angle_gamma   90.00
#
_symmetry.space_group_name_H-M   'P 1'
#
loop_
_entity.id
_entity.type
_entity.pdbx_description
1 polymer ?
#
loop_
_entity_poly.entity_id
_entity_poly.type
_entity_poly.pdbx_seq_one_letter_code
_entity_poly.pdbx_strand_id
1 'polypeptide(L)'
;MKISQRGEMSRLAIELKPGVFVATVGARVRDQIWKKVCEEWKSDALMLYSSNTEQGYVIRSNGDPSREIVEFEGLLLIAKPDPKANHREAEAATETDSNGDGSPAPSPFLSLEEFFKERADSLRSELDHNPDN
;
A
#
# COMPACT_ATOMS: atom_id res chain seq x y z
N MET A 1 24.89 -15.07 -18.18
CA MET A 1 24.76 -13.63 -18.53
C MET A 1 23.59 -13.09 -17.72
N LYS A 2 23.80 -12.11 -16.83
CA LYS A 2 22.69 -11.51 -16.07
C LYS A 2 21.94 -10.58 -17.02
N ILE A 3 20.75 -10.99 -17.44
CA ILE A 3 19.94 -10.18 -18.36
C ILE A 3 19.36 -9.01 -17.55
N SER A 4 19.46 -7.79 -18.08
CA SER A 4 18.93 -6.61 -17.42
C SER A 4 17.40 -6.62 -17.46
N GLN A 5 16.74 -6.48 -16.30
CA GLN A 5 15.28 -6.35 -16.16
C GLN A 5 14.70 -5.33 -17.15
N ARG A 6 15.31 -4.14 -17.21
CA ARG A 6 14.89 -3.06 -18.12
C ARG A 6 15.02 -3.47 -19.58
N GLY A 7 16.10 -4.16 -19.94
CA GLY A 7 16.35 -4.63 -21.30
C GLY A 7 15.42 -5.76 -21.74
N GLU A 8 14.94 -6.58 -20.80
CA GLU A 8 13.86 -7.53 -21.09
C GLU A 8 12.52 -6.84 -21.25
N MET A 9 12.19 -5.94 -20.33
CA MET A 9 10.90 -5.27 -20.37
C MET A 9 10.74 -4.36 -21.59
N SER A 10 11.81 -3.71 -22.05
CA SER A 10 11.75 -2.86 -23.25
C SER A 10 11.44 -3.61 -24.54
N ARG A 11 11.50 -4.95 -24.57
CA ARG A 11 11.09 -5.78 -25.72
C ARG A 11 9.57 -5.99 -25.78
N LEU A 12 8.90 -5.87 -24.64
CA LEU A 12 7.48 -6.22 -24.49
C LEU A 12 6.61 -5.02 -24.11
N ALA A 13 7.22 -3.98 -23.54
CA ALA A 13 6.54 -2.86 -22.93
C ALA A 13 7.21 -1.53 -23.29
N ILE A 14 6.40 -0.47 -23.25
CA ILE A 14 6.89 0.91 -23.32
C ILE A 14 7.16 1.38 -21.89
N GLU A 15 8.34 1.94 -21.66
CA GLU A 15 8.68 2.57 -20.38
C GLU A 15 8.22 4.03 -20.38
N LEU A 16 7.23 4.37 -19.55
CA LEU A 16 6.66 5.71 -19.46
C LEU A 16 7.49 6.64 -18.56
N LYS A 17 8.06 6.06 -17.50
CA LYS A 17 8.95 6.69 -16.51
C LYS A 17 9.92 5.62 -16.01
N PRO A 18 11.06 5.99 -15.40
CA PRO A 18 11.97 5.02 -14.81
C PRO A 18 11.22 4.01 -13.91
N GLY A 19 11.24 2.73 -14.31
CA GLY A 19 10.58 1.64 -13.56
C GLY A 19 9.08 1.44 -13.83
N VAL A 20 8.46 2.26 -14.68
CA VAL A 20 7.03 2.19 -15.00
C VAL A 20 6.84 1.73 -16.45
N PHE A 21 6.33 0.52 -16.62
CA PHE A 21 6.17 -0.14 -17.91
C PHE A 21 4.70 -0.39 -18.23
N VAL A 22 4.30 -0.17 -19.48
CA VAL A 22 2.95 -0.46 -19.99
C VAL A 22 3.04 -1.34 -21.22
N ALA A 23 2.23 -2.40 -21.25
CA ALA A 23 2.18 -3.35 -22.34
C ALA A 23 0.78 -3.97 -22.48
N THR A 24 0.42 -4.33 -23.72
CA THR A 24 -0.72 -5.21 -24.00
C THR A 24 -0.19 -6.61 -24.27
N VAL A 25 -0.36 -7.52 -23.31
CA VAL A 25 0.13 -8.90 -23.39
C VAL A 25 -0.92 -9.90 -22.93
N GLY A 26 -0.87 -11.12 -23.47
CA GLY A 26 -1.73 -12.21 -23.02
C GLY A 26 -1.36 -12.73 -21.63
N ALA A 27 -2.30 -13.45 -21.00
CA ALA A 27 -2.17 -13.98 -19.64
C ALA A 27 -0.86 -14.75 -19.40
N ARG A 28 -0.48 -15.64 -20.32
CA ARG A 28 0.76 -16.43 -20.23
C ARG A 28 2.01 -15.56 -20.14
N VAL A 29 2.09 -14.52 -20.97
CA VAL A 29 3.25 -13.61 -21.00
C VAL A 29 3.28 -12.77 -19.73
N ARG A 30 2.13 -12.25 -19.31
CA ARG A 30 1.98 -11.53 -18.02
C ARG A 30 2.47 -12.38 -16.85
N ASP A 31 2.02 -13.63 -16.74
CA ASP A 31 2.36 -14.49 -15.61
C ASP A 31 3.85 -14.91 -15.64
N GLN A 32 4.44 -15.05 -16.84
CA GLN A 32 5.89 -15.24 -16.98
C GLN A 32 6.68 -14.00 -16.54
N ILE A 33 6.24 -12.80 -16.90
CA ILE A 33 6.85 -11.54 -16.43
C ILE A 33 6.76 -11.49 -14.90
N TRP A 34 5.60 -11.82 -14.33
CA TRP A 34 5.42 -11.82 -12.88
C TRP A 34 6.37 -12.79 -12.18
N LYS A 35 6.52 -14.00 -12.71
CA LYS A 35 7.49 -14.98 -12.21
C LYS A 35 8.91 -14.43 -12.21
N LYS A 36 9.32 -13.76 -13.30
CA LYS A 36 10.65 -13.11 -13.39
C LYS A 36 10.83 -12.02 -12.33
N VAL A 37 9.82 -11.19 -12.11
CA VAL A 37 9.83 -10.14 -11.08
C VAL A 37 10.08 -10.75 -9.70
N CYS A 38 9.32 -11.78 -9.32
CA CYS A 38 9.43 -12.41 -8.00
C CYS A 38 10.73 -13.22 -7.82
N GLU A 39 11.07 -14.07 -8.80
CA GLU A 39 12.10 -15.11 -8.61
C GLU A 39 13.48 -14.73 -9.16
N GLU A 40 13.52 -14.13 -10.36
CA GLU A 40 14.77 -13.88 -11.08
C GLU A 40 15.34 -12.50 -10.74
N TRP A 41 14.53 -11.46 -10.87
CA TRP A 41 14.92 -10.07 -10.61
C TRP A 41 14.85 -9.71 -9.13
N LYS A 42 14.00 -10.41 -8.37
CA LYS A 42 13.76 -10.18 -6.93
C LYS A 42 13.55 -8.70 -6.63
N SER A 43 12.67 -8.07 -7.41
CA SER A 43 12.45 -6.62 -7.37
C SER A 43 11.17 -6.28 -6.63
N ASP A 44 11.19 -5.18 -5.88
CA ASP A 44 9.97 -4.59 -5.36
C ASP A 44 9.13 -4.07 -6.54
N ALA A 45 7.90 -4.53 -6.66
CA ALA A 45 7.09 -4.25 -7.84
C ALA A 45 5.59 -4.37 -7.58
N LEU A 46 4.84 -3.57 -8.33
CA LEU A 46 3.40 -3.70 -8.50
C LEU A 46 3.09 -4.06 -9.95
N MET A 47 2.19 -5.01 -10.14
CA MET A 47 1.62 -5.32 -11.45
C MET A 47 0.12 -5.10 -11.41
N LEU A 48 -0.36 -4.15 -12.22
CA LEU A 48 -1.78 -3.95 -12.50
C LEU A 48 -2.08 -4.60 -13.85
N TYR A 49 -3.19 -5.34 -13.96
CA TYR A 49 -3.65 -5.85 -15.25
C TYR A 49 -5.17 -5.92 -15.31
N SER A 50 -5.72 -5.76 -16.51
CA SER A 50 -7.16 -5.85 -16.75
C SER A 50 -7.67 -7.26 -16.47
N SER A 51 -8.82 -7.33 -15.80
CA SER A 51 -9.50 -8.57 -15.44
C SER A 51 -11.01 -8.34 -15.42
N ASN A 52 -11.80 -9.41 -15.49
CA ASN A 52 -13.25 -9.35 -15.35
C ASN A 52 -13.66 -9.30 -13.88
N THR A 53 -13.25 -8.25 -13.18
CA THR A 53 -13.64 -7.90 -11.81
C THR A 53 -14.48 -6.63 -11.83
N GLU A 54 -15.16 -6.28 -10.74
CA GLU A 54 -15.97 -5.07 -10.65
C GLU A 54 -15.16 -3.79 -10.91
N GLN A 55 -13.91 -3.74 -10.44
CA GLN A 55 -12.99 -2.63 -10.70
C GLN A 55 -12.33 -2.70 -12.09
N GLY A 56 -12.47 -3.80 -12.82
CA GLY A 56 -11.89 -4.01 -14.15
C GLY A 56 -10.40 -4.36 -14.16
N TYR A 57 -9.79 -4.56 -12.98
CA TYR A 57 -8.38 -4.92 -12.85
C TYR A 57 -8.09 -5.77 -11.61
N VAL A 58 -6.88 -6.34 -11.59
CA VAL A 58 -6.27 -7.01 -10.44
C VAL A 58 -4.89 -6.40 -10.20
N ILE A 59 -4.49 -6.34 -8.93
CA ILE A 59 -3.17 -5.88 -8.49
C ILE A 59 -2.40 -7.07 -7.91
N ARG A 60 -1.12 -7.17 -8.24
CA ARG A 60 -0.17 -8.04 -7.53
C ARG A 60 0.98 -7.19 -6.99
N SER A 61 1.49 -7.56 -5.81
CA SER A 61 2.66 -6.95 -5.18
C SER A 61 3.75 -8.00 -4.93
N ASN A 62 5.01 -7.57 -5.02
CA ASN A 62 6.18 -8.34 -4.61
C ASN A 62 7.16 -7.40 -3.89
N GLY A 63 7.82 -7.91 -2.86
CA GLY A 63 8.80 -7.15 -2.09
C GLY A 63 8.17 -6.26 -1.03
N ASP A 64 8.84 -5.15 -0.69
CA ASP A 64 8.33 -4.14 0.25
C ASP A 64 7.70 -2.97 -0.51
N PRO A 65 6.38 -3.00 -0.73
CA PRO A 65 5.71 -1.80 -1.17
C PRO A 65 5.53 -0.89 0.04
N SER A 66 5.98 0.37 -0.06
CA SER A 66 5.59 1.48 0.85
C SER A 66 4.06 1.68 1.02
N ARG A 67 3.25 0.81 0.42
CA ARG A 67 1.80 0.80 0.34
C ARG A 67 1.29 -0.64 0.29
N GLU A 68 0.27 -0.95 1.06
CA GLU A 68 -0.31 -2.30 1.11
C GLU A 68 -1.58 -2.39 0.27
N ILE A 69 -1.82 -3.57 -0.33
CA ILE A 69 -3.07 -3.85 -1.03
C ILE A 69 -4.04 -4.44 -0.01
N VAL A 70 -5.17 -3.77 0.20
CA VAL A 70 -6.19 -4.17 1.19
C VAL A 70 -7.49 -4.47 0.47
N GLU A 71 -8.14 -5.57 0.82
CA GLU A 71 -9.51 -5.85 0.38
C GLU A 71 -10.51 -5.24 1.38
N PHE A 72 -11.47 -4.49 0.88
CA PHE A 72 -12.55 -3.93 1.69
C PHE A 72 -13.86 -3.99 0.91
N GLU A 73 -14.84 -4.74 1.42
CA GLU A 73 -16.17 -4.90 0.80
C GLU A 73 -16.07 -5.32 -0.69
N GLY A 74 -15.14 -6.24 -1.02
CA GLY A 74 -14.91 -6.71 -2.39
C GLY A 74 -14.10 -5.75 -3.29
N LEU A 75 -13.68 -4.58 -2.79
CA LEU A 75 -12.82 -3.65 -3.51
C LEU A 75 -11.36 -3.80 -3.09
N LEU A 76 -10.45 -3.78 -4.07
CA LEU A 76 -9.01 -3.66 -3.82
C LEU A 76 -8.66 -2.17 -3.64
N LEU A 77 -8.07 -1.84 -2.49
CA LEU A 77 -7.63 -0.52 -2.09
C LEU A 77 -6.12 -0.51 -1.84
N ILE A 78 -5.54 0.69 -1.82
CA ILE A 78 -4.13 0.91 -1.50
C ILE A 78 -4.02 1.70 -0.21
N ALA A 79 -3.57 1.05 0.86
CA ALA A 79 -3.33 1.65 2.15
C ALA A 79 -1.89 2.18 2.25
N LYS A 80 -1.69 3.29 2.95
CA LYS A 80 -0.37 3.72 3.39
C LYS A 80 -0.22 3.22 4.84
N PRO A 81 0.79 2.40 5.16
CA PRO A 81 1.03 1.99 6.54
C PRO A 81 1.27 3.23 7.41
N ASP A 82 0.55 3.32 8.53
CA ASP A 82 0.76 4.37 9.53
C ASP A 82 2.00 3.99 10.38
N PRO A 83 3.09 4.78 10.35
CA PRO A 83 4.28 4.49 11.15
C PRO A 83 3.98 4.34 12.65
N LYS A 84 2.91 4.97 13.15
CA LYS A 84 2.52 4.94 14.56
C LYS A 84 1.70 3.70 14.95
N ALA A 85 1.09 3.00 14.00
CA ALA A 85 0.33 1.78 14.27
C ALA A 85 1.25 0.64 14.73
N ASN A 86 2.45 0.55 14.14
CA ASN A 86 3.44 -0.50 14.46
C ASN A 86 3.99 -0.41 15.90
N HIS A 87 3.91 0.76 16.55
CA HIS A 87 4.27 0.91 17.97
C HIS A 87 3.19 0.36 18.90
N ARG A 88 1.90 0.45 18.52
CA ARG A 88 0.77 0.00 19.35
C ARG A 88 0.70 -1.52 19.47
N GLU A 89 1.05 -2.26 18.42
CA GLU A 89 1.07 -3.74 18.46
C GLU A 89 2.29 -4.29 19.22
N ALA A 90 3.43 -3.60 19.18
CA ALA A 90 4.62 -3.95 19.95
C ALA A 90 4.44 -3.68 21.47
N GLU A 91 3.71 -2.62 21.83
CA GLU A 91 3.36 -2.33 23.22
C GLU A 91 2.27 -3.29 23.76
N ALA A 92 1.30 -3.68 22.92
CA ALA A 92 0.27 -4.66 23.29
C ALA A 92 0.82 -6.08 23.57
N ALA A 93 1.96 -6.46 22.97
CA ALA A 93 2.60 -7.75 23.23
C ALA A 93 3.44 -7.80 24.52
N THR A 94 3.59 -6.67 25.23
CA THR A 94 4.40 -6.58 26.46
C THR A 94 3.55 -6.62 27.74
N GLU A 95 2.23 -6.46 27.64
CA GLU A 95 1.32 -6.55 28.79
C GLU A 95 0.51 -7.85 28.75
N THR A 96 1.15 -8.95 29.19
CA THR A 96 0.41 -10.12 29.67
C THR A 96 0.93 -10.50 31.05
N ASP A 97 0.61 -9.68 32.04
CA ASP A 97 0.58 -10.11 33.44
C ASP A 97 -0.74 -9.66 34.09
N SER A 98 -1.59 -10.67 34.31
CA SER A 98 -2.66 -10.78 35.31
C SER A 98 -3.42 -9.50 35.73
N ASN A 99 -4.60 -9.28 35.14
CA ASN A 99 -5.89 -9.23 35.85
C ASN A 99 -7.02 -8.92 34.87
N GLY A 100 -8.16 -9.60 35.03
CA GLY A 100 -9.27 -9.57 34.07
C GLY A 100 -10.06 -8.26 34.06
N ASP A 101 -10.34 -7.78 32.85
CA ASP A 101 -11.67 -7.36 32.40
C ASP A 101 -11.68 -7.47 30.86
N GLY A 102 -12.64 -8.21 30.32
CA GLY A 102 -12.72 -8.58 28.90
C GLY A 102 -13.37 -7.50 28.06
N SER A 103 -12.70 -6.36 27.89
CA SER A 103 -13.13 -5.34 26.93
C SER A 103 -12.23 -5.36 25.70
N PRO A 104 -12.76 -5.54 24.47
CA PRO A 104 -11.95 -5.50 23.27
C PRO A 104 -11.37 -4.09 23.10
N ALA A 105 -10.11 -4.03 22.68
CA ALA A 105 -9.37 -2.78 22.47
C ALA A 105 -10.24 -1.71 21.77
N PRO A 106 -10.28 -0.46 22.26
CA PRO A 106 -11.11 0.58 21.66
C PRO A 106 -10.66 0.82 20.23
N SER A 107 -11.62 0.89 19.31
CA SER A 107 -11.38 1.19 17.90
C SER A 107 -10.55 2.46 17.75
N PRO A 108 -9.60 2.53 16.80
CA PRO A 108 -8.73 3.69 16.60
C PRO A 108 -9.51 4.92 16.10
N PHE A 109 -10.72 4.72 15.61
CA PHE A 109 -11.70 5.79 15.40
C PHE A 109 -12.39 6.09 16.72
N LEU A 110 -11.73 6.90 17.54
CA LEU A 110 -12.48 7.73 18.48
C LEU A 110 -13.49 8.56 17.66
N SER A 111 -14.65 8.84 18.24
CA SER A 111 -15.84 9.37 17.55
C SER A 111 -15.51 10.38 16.45
N LEU A 112 -16.24 10.34 15.32
CA LEU A 112 -16.05 11.28 14.20
C LEU A 112 -15.96 12.75 14.66
N GLU A 113 -16.67 13.09 15.73
CA GLU A 113 -16.64 14.41 16.36
C GLU A 113 -15.25 14.80 16.87
N GLU A 114 -14.50 13.88 17.48
CA GLU A 114 -13.15 14.12 17.96
C GLU A 114 -12.16 14.28 16.81
N PHE A 115 -12.26 13.47 15.75
CA PHE A 115 -11.44 13.60 14.55
C PHE A 115 -11.62 14.96 13.87
N PHE A 116 -12.87 15.39 13.67
CA PHE A 116 -13.16 16.71 13.07
C PHE A 116 -12.69 17.85 13.97
N LYS A 117 -12.79 17.69 15.29
CA LYS A 117 -12.32 18.69 16.26
C LYS A 117 -10.79 18.82 16.22
N GLU A 118 -10.06 17.71 16.26
CA GLU A 118 -8.60 17.69 16.16
C GLU A 118 -8.11 18.32 14.85
N ARG A 119 -8.76 17.98 13.72
CA ARG A 119 -8.40 18.56 12.42
C ARG A 119 -8.72 20.05 12.33
N ALA A 120 -9.82 20.51 12.94
CA ALA A 120 -10.17 21.93 13.00
C ALA A 120 -9.16 22.73 13.81
N ASP A 121 -8.67 22.18 14.94
CA ASP A 121 -7.68 22.84 15.78
C ASP A 121 -6.29 22.89 15.12
N SER A 122 -5.90 21.82 14.42
CA SER A 122 -4.70 21.79 13.58
C SER A 122 -4.73 22.86 12.48
N LEU A 123 -5.86 23.03 11.78
CA LEU A 123 -5.99 24.06 10.73
C LEU A 123 -5.91 25.47 11.31
N ARG A 124 -6.50 25.73 12.48
CA ARG A 124 -6.38 27.04 13.16
C ARG A 124 -4.92 27.37 13.50
N SER A 125 -4.20 26.39 14.03
CA SER A 125 -2.77 26.56 14.35
C SER A 125 -1.91 26.83 13.11
N GLU A 126 -2.25 26.25 11.95
CA GLU A 126 -1.56 26.49 10.68
C GLU A 126 -1.84 27.89 10.13
N LEU A 127 -3.04 28.44 10.33
CA LEU A 127 -3.39 29.80 9.93
C LEU A 127 -2.75 30.88 10.82
N ASP A 128 -2.61 30.63 12.12
CA ASP A 128 -1.98 31.57 13.06
C ASP A 128 -0.45 31.70 12.89
N HIS A 129 0.18 30.74 12.19
CA HIS A 129 1.63 30.72 11.92
C HIS A 129 2.01 31.22 10.52
N ASN A 130 1.12 31.89 9.79
CA ASN A 130 1.49 32.55 8.54
C ASN A 130 1.99 33.98 8.83
N PRO A 131 3.30 34.28 8.73
CA PRO A 131 3.84 35.62 8.98
C PRO A 131 3.54 36.63 7.86
N ASP A 132 2.85 36.23 6.79
CA ASP A 132 2.60 37.06 5.59
C ASP A 132 1.15 37.58 5.45
N ASN A 133 0.51 37.99 6.55
CA ASN A 133 -0.65 38.92 6.46
C ASN A 133 -0.48 40.15 7.36
#